data_AF-A0A8J3DKM2-F1
#
_entry.id   AF-A0A8J3DKM2-F1
#
_cell.length_a   1.000
_cell.length_b   1.000
_cell.length_c   1.000
_cell.angle_alpha   90.00
_cell.angle_beta   90.00
_cell.angle_gamma   90.00
#
_symmetry.space_group_name_H-M   'P 1'
#
loop_
_entity.id
_entity.type
_entity.pdbx_description
1 polymer ?
#
loop_
_entity_poly.entity_id
_entity_poly.type
_entity_poly.pdbx_seq_one_letter_code
_entity_poly.pdbx_strand_id
1 'polypeptide(L)' 'MTYPCLSATEFQAQGTSASAVLSIAKFLAKQNYPTEAKQMRSAAFELADMTGIRLRANRQHRPANDNRARRYSKRAA' A
#
# COMPACT_ATOMS: atom_id res chain seq x y z
N MET A 1 -18.04 12.53 -9.49
CA MET A 1 -18.59 12.35 -8.13
C MET A 1 -17.40 12.35 -7.19
N THR A 2 -17.35 13.29 -6.24
CA THR A 2 -16.32 13.28 -5.19
C THR A 2 -16.87 12.48 -4.03
N TYR A 3 -16.31 11.30 -3.76
CA TYR A 3 -16.72 10.53 -2.58
C TYR A 3 -16.08 11.17 -1.34
N PRO A 4 -16.84 11.40 -0.26
CA PRO A 4 -16.28 11.94 0.96
C PRO A 4 -15.24 10.95 1.52
N CYS A 5 -14.00 11.41 1.60
CA CYS A 5 -12.87 10.72 2.18
C CYS A 5 -12.74 11.16 3.63
N LEU A 6 -12.84 10.23 4.58
CA LEU A 6 -12.59 10.52 5.99
C LEU A 6 -11.13 10.98 6.19
N SER A 7 -10.94 11.87 7.13
CA SER A 7 -9.64 12.32 7.63
C SER A 7 -8.99 11.27 8.54
N ALA A 8 -7.68 11.41 8.79
CA ALA A 8 -6.96 10.49 9.68
C ALA A 8 -7.53 10.47 11.10
N THR A 9 -7.96 11.63 11.62
CA THR A 9 -8.59 11.75 12.94
C THR A 9 -9.92 11.02 13.02
N GLU A 10 -10.74 11.09 11.97
CA GLU A 10 -12.01 10.35 11.89
C GLU A 10 -11.78 8.83 11.83
N PHE A 11 -10.77 8.38 11.07
CA PHE A 11 -10.40 6.97 11.06
C PHE A 11 -9.89 6.49 12.43
N GLN A 12 -9.12 7.33 13.13
CA GLN A 12 -8.68 7.04 14.50
C GLN A 12 -9.87 6.95 15.46
N ALA A 13 -10.82 7.89 15.39
CA ALA A 13 -12.02 7.88 16.22
C ALA A 13 -12.89 6.63 16.00
N GLN A 14 -12.92 6.11 14.77
CA GLN A 14 -13.58 4.84 14.44
C GLN A 14 -12.80 3.60 14.90
N GLY A 15 -11.54 3.74 15.33
CA GLY A 15 -10.66 2.62 15.65
C GLY A 15 -10.17 1.86 14.40
N THR A 16 -10.23 2.48 13.22
CA THR A 16 -9.74 1.86 11.99
C THR A 16 -8.22 1.90 11.98
N SER A 17 -7.56 0.79 11.65
CA SER A 17 -6.09 0.74 11.57
C SER A 17 -5.55 1.39 10.29
N ALA A 18 -4.37 2.02 10.38
CA ALA A 18 -3.65 2.57 9.23
C ALA A 18 -3.44 1.54 8.10
N SER A 19 -3.23 0.27 8.44
CA SER A 19 -3.10 -0.82 7.47
C SER A 19 -4.39 -1.12 6.70
N ALA A 20 -5.55 -0.99 7.36
CA ALA A 20 -6.85 -1.18 6.71
C ALA A 20 -7.13 -0.05 5.72
N VAL A 21 -6.89 1.20 6.12
CA VAL A 21 -7.00 2.37 5.23
C VAL A 21 -6.07 2.22 4.01
N LEU A 22 -4.83 1.78 4.23
CA LEU A 22 -3.88 1.52 3.13
C LEU A 22 -4.34 0.38 2.20
N SER A 23 -5.02 -0.64 2.73
CA SER A 23 -5.60 -1.72 1.92
C SER A 23 -6.71 -1.20 1.01
N ILE A 24 -7.60 -0.35 1.55
CA ILE A 24 -8.66 0.32 0.78
C ILE A 24 -8.05 1.19 -0.33
N ALA A 25 -7.00 1.96 -0.03
CA ALA A 25 -6.28 2.76 -1.03
C ALA A 25 -5.79 1.91 -2.21
N LYS A 26 -5.25 0.70 -1.93
CA LYS A 26 -4.80 -0.24 -2.97
C LYS A 26 -5.96 -0.82 -3.78
N PHE A 27 -7.09 -1.09 -3.14
CA PHE A 27 -8.30 -1.54 -3.84
C PHE A 27 -8.82 -0.48 -4.81
N LEU A 28 -8.92 0.77 -4.36
CA LEU A 28 -9.35 1.90 -5.19
C LEU A 28 -8.41 2.13 -6.39
N ALA A 29 -7.10 2.01 -6.18
CA ALA A 29 -6.13 2.08 -7.27
C ALA A 29 -6.36 0.99 -8.33
N LYS A 30 -6.72 -0.24 -7.91
CA LYS A 30 -7.05 -1.34 -8.84
C LYS A 30 -8.38 -1.14 -9.56
N GLN A 31 -9.34 -0.48 -8.91
CA GLN A 31 -10.64 -0.16 -9.48
C GLN A 31 -10.61 1.11 -10.36
N ASN A 32 -9.42 1.64 -10.67
CA ASN A 32 -9.22 2.81 -11.51
C ASN A 32 -9.79 4.13 -10.93
N TYR A 33 -9.74 4.28 -9.60
CA TYR A 33 -10.05 5.52 -8.87
C TYR A 33 -8.74 6.15 -8.33
N PRO A 34 -7.91 6.80 -9.17
CA PRO A 34 -6.57 7.22 -8.80
C PRO A 34 -6.55 8.37 -7.78
N THR A 35 -7.54 9.26 -7.82
CA THR A 35 -7.61 10.44 -6.95
C THR A 35 -7.95 10.02 -5.52
N GLU A 36 -8.97 9.19 -5.37
CA GLU A 36 -9.44 8.63 -4.11
C GLU A 36 -8.39 7.70 -3.50
N ALA A 37 -7.71 6.90 -4.33
CA ALA A 37 -6.60 6.07 -3.89
C ALA A 37 -5.44 6.91 -3.32
N LYS A 38 -5.13 8.06 -3.94
CA LYS A 38 -4.09 8.98 -3.45
C LYS A 38 -4.49 9.60 -2.12
N GLN A 39 -5.74 10.05 -1.98
CA GLN A 39 -6.26 10.61 -0.73
C GLN A 39 -6.25 9.59 0.41
N MET A 40 -6.77 8.38 0.18
CA MET A 40 -6.75 7.30 1.17
C MET A 40 -5.33 6.89 1.56
N ARG A 41 -4.40 6.90 0.61
CA ARG A 41 -2.99 6.61 0.90
C ARG A 41 -2.40 7.66 1.84
N SER A 42 -2.64 8.95 1.58
CA SER A 42 -2.18 10.02 2.46
C SER A 42 -2.77 9.90 3.86
N ALA A 43 -4.09 9.69 3.97
CA ALA A 43 -4.77 9.50 5.25
C ALA A 43 -4.23 8.28 6.02
N ALA A 44 -3.88 7.20 5.33
CA ALA A 44 -3.29 6.03 5.96
C ALA A 44 -1.91 6.33 6.57
N PHE A 45 -1.05 7.08 5.87
CA PHE A 45 0.27 7.47 6.39
C PHE A 45 0.16 8.46 7.54
N GLU A 46 -0.72 9.46 7.44
CA GLU A 46 -0.99 10.39 8.53
C GLU A 46 -1.50 9.67 9.78
N LEU A 47 -2.46 8.74 9.62
CA LEU A 47 -2.95 7.91 10.72
C LEU A 47 -1.84 7.03 11.31
N ALA A 48 -0.93 6.52 10.49
CA ALA A 48 0.22 5.74 10.93
C ALA A 48 1.17 6.59 11.79
N ASP A 49 1.45 7.81 11.37
CA ASP A 49 2.27 8.77 12.11
C ASP A 49 1.60 9.15 13.44
N MET A 50 0.29 9.44 13.43
CA MET A 50 -0.49 9.76 14.63
C MET A 50 -0.52 8.61 15.66
N THR A 51 -0.56 7.36 15.18
CA THR A 51 -0.65 6.16 16.04
C THR A 51 0.72 5.53 16.35
N GLY A 52 1.81 6.08 15.81
CA GLY A 52 3.16 5.53 15.95
C GLY A 52 3.36 4.18 15.22
N ILE A 53 2.44 3.79 14.33
CA ILE A 53 2.51 2.55 13.57
C ILE A 53 3.42 2.77 12.37
N ARG A 54 4.42 1.90 12.18
CA ARG A 54 5.25 1.92 10.97
C ARG A 54 4.55 1.14 9.85
N LEU A 55 3.85 1.86 8.96
CA LEU A 55 3.44 1.31 7.66
C LEU A 55 4.69 1.07 6.81
N ARG A 56 5.31 -0.10 6.96
CA ARG A 56 6.37 -0.52 6.05
C ARG A 56 5.74 -0.59 4.67
N ALA A 57 6.11 0.35 3.79
CA ALA A 57 5.96 0.17 2.37
C ALA A 57 6.59 -1.19 2.08
N ASN A 58 5.77 -2.18 1.74
CA ASN A 58 6.22 -3.54 1.42
C ASN A 58 7.29 -3.41 0.35
N ARG A 59 8.55 -3.34 0.77
CA ARG A 59 9.72 -3.43 -0.09
C ARG A 59 9.57 -4.84 -0.63
N GLN A 60 9.13 -4.90 -1.88
CA GLN A 60 8.71 -6.08 -2.64
C GLN A 60 9.14 -7.36 -1.93
N HIS A 61 8.17 -8.16 -1.46
CA HIS A 61 8.43 -9.56 -1.15
C HIS A 61 8.95 -10.20 -2.44
N ARG A 62 10.28 -10.10 -2.66
CA ARG A 62 10.96 -10.86 -3.68
C ARG A 62 10.68 -12.30 -3.29
N PRO A 63 10.03 -13.09 -4.16
CA PRO A 63 9.99 -14.51 -3.92
C PRO A 63 11.43 -14.95 -3.63
N ALA A 64 11.67 -15.65 -2.53
CA ALA A 64 13.01 -16.19 -2.24
C ALA A 64 13.51 -17.08 -3.42
N ASN A 65 12.57 -17.59 -4.20
CA ASN A 65 12.73 -18.21 -5.51
C ASN A 65 12.76 -17.18 -6.65
N ASP A 66 13.75 -16.29 -6.69
CA ASP A 66 14.09 -15.58 -7.92
C ASP A 66 15.28 -16.32 -8.56
N ASN A 67 15.04 -17.58 -8.98
CA ASN A 67 16.00 -18.43 -9.69
C ASN A 67 16.37 -17.91 -11.10
N ARG A 68 16.00 -16.66 -11.43
CA ARG A 68 16.17 -16.08 -12.77
C ARG A 68 17.63 -15.82 -13.16
N ALA A 69 18.57 -15.90 -12.21
CA ALA A 69 19.98 -15.50 -12.44
C ALA A 69 20.99 -16.66 -12.58
N ARG A 70 20.60 -17.94 -12.53
CA ARG A 70 21.58 -19.05 -12.60
C ARG A 70 21.29 -20.01 -13.75
N ARG A 71 22.15 -19.92 -14.78
CA ARG A 71 22.61 -21.02 -15.67
C ARG A 71 22.00 -21.18 -17.07
N TYR A 72 21.78 -20.09 -17.81
CA TYR A 72 21.78 -20.18 -19.30
C TYR A 72 23.01 -19.55 -19.98
N SER A 73 24.08 -19.29 -19.23
CA SER A 73 25.43 -19.13 -19.78
C SER A 73 26.13 -20.49 -19.92
N LYS A 74 25.53 -21.39 -20.69
CA LYS A 74 26.31 -22.37 -21.45
C LYS A 74 25.96 -22.14 -22.92
N ARG A 75 26.65 -21.15 -23.51
CA ARG A 75 27.03 -21.23 -24.93
C ARG A 75 27.74 -22.58 -25.08
N ALA A 76 27.07 -23.56 -25.66
CA ALA A 76 27.76 -24.67 -26.30
C ALA A 76 28.10 -24.18 -27.72
N ALA A 77 29.39 -24.21 -28.01
CA ALA A 77 29.98 -23.99 -29.32
C ALA A 77 29.62 -25.14 -30.28
#